data_AF-X1DSU8-F1
#
_entry.id   AF-X1DSU8-F1
#
_cell.length_a   1.000
_cell.length_b   1.000
_cell.length_c   1.000
_cell.angle_alpha   90.00
_cell.angle_beta   90.00
_cell.angle_gamma   90.00
#
_symmetry.space_group_name_H-M   'P 1'
#
loop_
_entity.id
_entity.type
_entity.pdbx_description
1 polymer ?
#
loop_
_entity_poly.entity_id
_entity_poly.type
_entity_poly.pdbx_seq_one_letter_code
_entity_poly.pdbx_strand_id
1 'polypeptide(L)'
;MSENNGFKSFFIRGLIIIMTAIVFLFMGGALTLGILSVINKVSPSDLLKGNITGEEQVTPEQKTQEDELVEEEAGAAGLDEKREGRELLLEEFDKAINEVVEGITPSVVNIRVTIKVQDIFGQIQEEEGIGSGVIYTEDGY
;
A
#
# COMPACT_ATOMS: atom_id res chain seq x y z
N MET A 1 7.26 57.10 -31.64
CA MET A 1 6.97 56.57 -30.28
C MET A 1 6.81 55.06 -30.41
N SER A 2 7.85 54.30 -30.09
CA SER A 2 7.89 52.84 -30.20
C SER A 2 7.91 52.25 -28.79
N GLU A 3 6.81 51.62 -28.40
CA GLU A 3 6.57 51.09 -27.07
C GLU A 3 7.37 49.82 -26.75
N ASN A 4 7.81 49.77 -25.50
CA ASN A 4 8.73 48.82 -24.92
C ASN A 4 7.95 47.56 -24.48
N ASN A 5 7.46 46.76 -25.42
CA ASN A 5 6.51 45.67 -25.12
C ASN A 5 7.16 44.29 -24.81
N GLY A 6 8.50 44.20 -24.79
CA GLY A 6 9.21 42.94 -24.54
C GLY A 6 9.09 42.43 -23.09
N PHE A 7 9.21 43.32 -22.09
CA PHE A 7 9.28 42.92 -20.68
C PHE A 7 7.92 42.46 -20.10
N LYS A 8 6.81 43.06 -20.54
CA LYS A 8 5.45 42.67 -20.13
C LYS A 8 5.09 41.26 -20.61
N SER A 9 5.52 40.87 -21.81
CA SER A 9 5.20 39.56 -22.41
C SER A 9 5.76 38.39 -21.59
N PHE A 10 6.99 38.51 -21.07
CA PHE A 10 7.59 37.47 -20.24
C PHE A 10 6.93 37.35 -18.86
N PHE A 11 6.57 38.48 -18.24
CA PHE A 11 5.84 38.49 -16.97
C PHE A 11 4.44 37.88 -17.11
N ILE A 12 3.72 38.20 -18.18
CA ILE A 12 2.38 37.67 -18.43
C ILE A 12 2.43 36.17 -18.74
N ARG A 13 3.42 35.72 -19.52
CA ARG A 13 3.63 34.28 -19.77
C ARG A 13 3.98 33.53 -18.49
N GLY A 14 4.85 34.08 -17.64
CA GLY A 14 5.17 33.50 -16.33
C GLY A 14 3.96 33.42 -15.40
N LEU A 15 3.15 34.49 -15.36
CA LEU A 15 1.91 34.52 -14.58
C LEU A 15 0.91 33.44 -15.02
N ILE A 16 0.75 33.23 -16.33
CA ILE A 16 -0.14 32.21 -16.88
C ILE A 16 0.34 30.80 -16.48
N ILE A 17 1.65 30.55 -16.54
CA ILE A 17 2.25 29.26 -16.14
C ILE A 17 2.00 29.01 -14.65
N ILE A 18 2.20 30.02 -13.79
CA ILE A 18 1.95 29.91 -12.35
C ILE A 18 0.46 29.63 -12.08
N MET A 19 -0.45 30.37 -12.71
CA MET A 19 -1.90 30.14 -12.58
C MET A 19 -2.30 28.73 -13.01
N THR A 20 -1.71 28.24 -14.11
CA THR A 20 -1.94 26.89 -14.60
C THR A 20 -1.44 25.84 -13.60
N ALA A 21 -0.24 26.04 -13.04
CA ALA A 21 0.33 25.15 -12.03
C ALA A 21 -0.53 25.10 -10.75
N ILE A 22 -1.07 26.25 -10.31
CA ILE A 22 -1.97 26.31 -9.16
C ILE A 22 -3.25 25.50 -9.42
N VAL A 23 -3.86 25.61 -10.60
CA VAL A 23 -5.04 24.81 -10.96
C VAL A 23 -4.72 23.31 -10.94
N PHE A 24 -3.59 22.90 -11.52
CA PHE A 24 -3.15 21.50 -11.48
C PHE A 24 -2.85 21.02 -10.06
N LEU A 25 -2.31 21.88 -9.19
CA LEU A 25 -2.07 21.57 -7.78
C LEU A 25 -3.37 21.27 -7.03
N PHE A 26 -4.40 22.10 -7.22
CA PHE A 26 -5.71 21.87 -6.60
C PHE A 26 -6.41 20.61 -7.15
N MET A 27 -6.33 20.40 -8.46
CA MET A 27 -6.91 19.22 -9.12
C MET A 27 -6.22 17.93 -8.64
N GLY A 28 -4.89 17.94 -8.56
CA GLY A 28 -4.09 16.81 -8.06
C GLY A 28 -4.32 16.55 -6.57
N GLY A 29 -4.39 17.60 -5.75
CA GLY A 29 -4.67 17.50 -4.32
C GLY A 29 -6.06 16.94 -4.00
N ALA A 30 -7.08 17.33 -4.78
CA ALA A 30 -8.41 16.75 -4.63
C ALA A 30 -8.44 15.26 -5.00
N LEU A 31 -7.67 14.86 -6.01
CA LEU A 31 -7.59 13.47 -6.48
C LEU A 31 -6.90 12.57 -5.44
N THR A 32 -5.79 13.02 -4.86
CA THR A 32 -5.06 12.26 -3.82
C THR A 32 -5.86 12.13 -2.53
N LEU A 33 -6.56 13.19 -2.11
CA LEU A 33 -7.49 13.15 -0.97
C LEU A 33 -8.66 12.19 -1.20
N GLY A 34 -9.17 12.11 -2.43
CA GLY A 34 -10.22 11.16 -2.81
C GLY A 34 -9.77 9.71 -2.71
N ILE A 35 -8.56 9.39 -3.17
CA ILE A 35 -7.99 8.03 -3.10
C ILE A 35 -7.77 7.61 -1.63
N LEU A 36 -7.21 8.49 -0.80
CA LEU A 36 -7.04 8.21 0.64
C LEU A 36 -8.39 8.02 1.37
N SER A 37 -9.42 8.78 0.99
CA SER A 37 -10.76 8.67 1.56
C SER A 37 -11.42 7.30 1.27
N VAL A 38 -11.22 6.75 0.06
CA VAL A 38 -11.77 5.44 -0.32
C VAL A 38 -11.08 4.30 0.44
N ILE A 39 -9.75 4.33 0.55
CA ILE A 39 -8.98 3.28 1.24
C ILE A 39 -9.30 3.27 2.73
N ASN A 40 -9.43 4.46 3.33
CA ASN A 40 -9.58 4.59 4.78
C ASN A 40 -11.06 4.70 5.24
N LYS A 41 -12.05 4.55 4.33
CA LYS A 41 -13.50 4.66 4.59
C LYS A 41 -13.93 5.91 5.39
N VAL A 42 -13.15 6.98 5.34
CA VAL A 42 -13.42 8.25 6.04
C VAL A 42 -13.72 9.34 5.03
N SER A 43 -14.55 10.31 5.41
CA SER A 43 -14.92 11.42 4.51
C SER A 43 -13.69 12.29 4.18
N PRO A 44 -13.55 12.84 2.97
CA PRO A 44 -12.43 13.72 2.61
C PRO A 44 -12.30 14.93 3.54
N SER A 45 -13.41 15.36 4.14
CA SER A 45 -13.45 16.46 5.11
C SER A 45 -12.80 16.11 6.46
N ASP A 46 -12.75 14.84 6.84
CA ASP A 46 -12.12 14.38 8.08
C ASP A 46 -10.59 14.32 7.94
N LEU A 47 -10.10 13.99 6.74
CA LEU A 47 -8.66 14.05 6.40
C LEU A 47 -8.13 15.50 6.39
N LEU A 48 -8.95 16.46 5.97
CA LEU A 48 -8.58 17.88 5.90
C LEU A 48 -8.58 18.58 7.26
N LYS A 49 -9.42 18.13 8.20
CA LYS A 49 -9.44 18.67 9.59
C LYS A 49 -8.24 18.22 10.43
N GLY A 50 -7.54 17.15 10.03
CA GLY A 50 -6.46 16.55 10.80
C GLY A 50 -5.12 17.28 10.75
N ASN A 51 -4.94 18.35 9.98
CA ASN A 51 -3.60 18.90 9.71
C ASN A 51 -3.38 20.40 10.03
N ILE A 52 -4.12 20.96 11.00
CA ILE A 52 -3.84 22.32 11.52
C ILE A 52 -3.29 22.30 12.96
N THR A 53 -3.22 21.13 13.60
CA THR A 53 -2.55 20.97 14.90
C THR A 53 -1.34 20.06 14.69
N GLY A 54 -0.17 20.59 15.07
CA GLY A 54 1.14 20.08 14.69
C GLY A 54 1.45 18.65 15.16
N GLU A 55 2.51 18.13 14.54
CA GLU A 55 3.38 17.04 14.96
C GLU A 55 2.75 15.93 15.80
N GLU A 56 2.53 14.75 15.19
CA GLU A 56 3.16 13.53 15.69
C GLU A 56 3.09 12.39 14.68
N GLN A 57 4.15 11.60 14.70
CA GLN A 57 4.27 10.31 14.05
C GLN A 57 3.17 9.33 14.52
N VAL A 58 3.13 8.20 13.82
CA VAL A 58 2.68 6.87 14.28
C VAL A 58 1.28 6.45 13.79
N THR A 59 1.33 5.51 12.83
CA THR A 59 0.65 4.19 12.76
C THR A 59 -0.85 4.12 13.08
N PRO A 60 -1.64 3.39 12.25
CA PRO A 60 -3.09 3.30 12.40
C PRO A 60 -3.54 2.34 13.51
N GLU A 61 -4.79 2.55 13.89
CA GLU A 61 -5.75 1.65 14.56
C GLU A 61 -5.99 1.80 16.08
N GLN A 62 -6.97 2.66 16.41
CA GLN A 62 -8.05 2.34 17.35
C GLN A 62 -9.06 1.44 16.61
N LYS A 63 -9.72 0.41 17.14
CA LYS A 63 -10.32 0.19 18.47
C LYS A 63 -10.64 -1.31 18.59
N THR A 64 -10.66 -1.92 19.78
CA THR A 64 -11.90 -2.11 20.56
C THR A 64 -11.60 -2.63 21.97
N GLN A 65 -12.16 -1.92 22.96
CA GLN A 65 -12.58 -2.28 24.32
C GLN A 65 -11.52 -2.77 25.33
N GLU A 66 -11.23 -1.93 26.34
CA GLU A 66 -11.84 -1.98 27.68
C GLU A 66 -11.33 -3.19 28.48
N ASP A 67 -10.24 -3.01 29.23
CA ASP A 67 -10.30 -3.22 30.68
C ASP A 67 -9.09 -2.63 31.40
N GLU A 68 -9.37 -2.04 32.55
CA GLU A 68 -8.46 -1.39 33.48
C GLU A 68 -7.61 -2.46 34.18
N LEU A 69 -6.35 -2.61 33.78
CA LEU A 69 -5.39 -3.50 34.45
C LEU A 69 -4.64 -2.74 35.55
N VAL A 70 -5.14 -2.93 36.77
CA VAL A 70 -4.42 -2.75 38.02
C VAL A 70 -3.12 -3.56 37.97
N GLU A 71 -1.99 -2.88 38.17
CA GLU A 71 -0.71 -3.53 38.48
C GLU A 71 -0.84 -4.32 39.79
N GLU A 72 -0.60 -5.62 39.74
CA GLU A 72 -0.15 -6.38 40.91
C GLU A 72 1.08 -7.20 40.51
N GLU A 73 2.25 -6.62 40.80
CA GLU A 73 3.50 -7.33 41.00
C GLU A 73 3.33 -8.33 42.15
N ALA A 74 3.23 -9.62 41.82
CA ALA A 74 3.49 -10.69 42.78
C ALA A 74 3.91 -11.99 42.09
N GLY A 75 5.14 -12.42 42.38
CA GLY A 75 5.44 -13.84 42.52
C GLY A 75 6.22 -14.50 41.39
N ALA A 76 7.55 -14.42 41.50
CA ALA A 76 8.44 -15.42 40.96
C ALA A 76 8.15 -16.79 41.61
N ALA A 77 7.37 -17.65 40.96
CA ALA A 77 7.35 -19.10 41.18
C ALA A 77 6.50 -19.81 40.10
N GLY A 78 7.14 -20.57 39.21
CA GLY A 78 6.47 -21.57 38.38
C GLY A 78 6.37 -21.24 36.89
N LEU A 79 7.47 -21.37 36.15
CA LEU A 79 7.48 -21.27 34.68
C LEU A 79 8.19 -22.45 33.98
N ASP A 80 8.18 -23.65 34.57
CA ASP A 80 8.73 -24.84 33.88
C ASP A 80 7.66 -25.79 33.31
N GLU A 81 6.37 -25.66 33.66
CA GLU A 81 5.32 -26.57 33.13
C GLU A 81 4.57 -26.03 31.89
N LYS A 82 4.80 -24.78 31.47
CA LYS A 82 4.02 -24.13 30.37
C LYS A 82 4.73 -24.07 29.01
N ARG A 83 5.99 -24.51 28.91
CA ARG A 83 6.75 -24.49 27.65
C ARG A 83 6.49 -25.71 26.77
N GLU A 84 6.47 -26.91 27.36
CA GLU A 84 6.28 -28.17 26.61
C GLU A 84 4.94 -28.20 25.87
N GLY A 85 3.86 -27.76 26.51
CA GLY A 85 2.54 -27.70 25.86
C GLY A 85 2.42 -26.67 24.73
N ARG A 86 3.28 -25.63 24.69
CA ARG A 86 3.31 -24.66 23.59
C ARG A 86 4.13 -25.15 22.41
N GLU A 87 5.23 -25.85 22.65
CA GLU A 87 6.05 -26.42 21.58
C GLU A 87 5.30 -27.51 20.81
N LEU A 88 4.54 -28.37 21.51
CA LEU A 88 3.69 -29.37 20.87
C LEU A 88 2.60 -28.74 19.99
N LEU A 89 1.99 -27.63 20.43
CA LEU A 89 0.96 -26.93 19.64
C LEU A 89 1.54 -26.24 18.39
N LEU A 90 2.78 -25.75 18.47
CA LEU A 90 3.47 -25.16 17.31
C LEU A 90 3.87 -26.24 16.30
N GLU A 91 4.38 -27.38 16.78
CA GLU A 91 4.75 -28.50 15.92
C GLU A 91 3.52 -29.11 15.22
N GLU A 92 2.40 -29.27 15.93
CA GLU A 92 1.14 -29.71 15.34
C GLU A 92 0.59 -28.71 14.31
N PHE A 93 0.72 -27.40 14.57
CA PHE A 93 0.31 -26.35 13.65
C PHE A 93 1.17 -26.32 12.38
N ASP A 94 2.50 -26.41 12.52
CA ASP A 94 3.43 -26.49 11.41
C ASP A 94 3.19 -27.75 10.57
N LYS A 95 2.89 -28.87 11.22
CA LYS A 95 2.50 -30.10 10.55
C LYS A 95 1.21 -29.91 9.74
N ALA A 96 0.19 -29.28 10.31
CA ALA A 96 -1.06 -29.01 9.61
C ALA A 96 -0.85 -28.11 8.38
N ILE A 97 0.02 -27.10 8.46
CA ILE A 97 0.39 -26.27 7.31
C ILE A 97 1.13 -27.09 6.26
N ASN A 98 2.12 -27.89 6.68
CA ASN A 98 2.92 -28.70 5.76
C ASN A 98 2.05 -29.69 4.97
N GLU A 99 1.09 -30.35 5.61
CA GLU A 99 0.16 -31.26 4.92
C GLU A 99 -0.65 -30.54 3.83
N VAL A 100 -1.09 -29.31 4.09
CA VAL A 100 -1.80 -28.49 3.09
C VAL A 100 -0.86 -28.08 1.96
N VAL A 101 0.35 -27.61 2.29
CA VAL A 101 1.35 -27.17 1.31
C VAL A 101 1.74 -28.32 0.39
N GLU A 102 2.02 -29.50 0.92
CA GLU A 102 2.32 -30.70 0.13
C GLU A 102 1.17 -31.06 -0.82
N GLY A 103 -0.08 -30.89 -0.38
CA GLY A 103 -1.26 -31.14 -1.23
C GLY A 103 -1.42 -30.14 -2.37
N ILE A 104 -1.17 -28.84 -2.13
CA ILE A 104 -1.39 -27.79 -3.14
C ILE A 104 -0.20 -27.54 -4.05
N THR A 105 1.03 -27.80 -3.59
CA THR A 105 2.27 -27.44 -4.31
C THR A 105 2.32 -27.94 -5.76
N PRO A 106 1.89 -29.18 -6.09
CA PRO A 106 1.88 -29.66 -7.47
C PRO A 106 0.95 -28.86 -8.40
N SER A 107 -0.05 -28.16 -7.84
CA SER A 107 -1.02 -27.37 -8.60
C SER A 107 -0.57 -25.92 -8.79
N VAL A 108 0.44 -25.45 -8.04
CA VAL A 108 0.92 -24.06 -8.12
C VAL A 108 1.99 -23.95 -9.19
N VAL A 109 1.84 -22.98 -10.11
CA VAL A 109 2.73 -22.78 -11.24
C VAL A 109 3.30 -21.36 -11.30
N ASN A 110 4.47 -21.21 -11.91
CA ASN A 110 5.07 -19.92 -12.24
C ASN A 110 4.65 -19.49 -13.65
N ILE A 111 4.12 -18.28 -13.77
CA ILE A 111 3.70 -17.70 -15.04
C ILE A 111 4.74 -16.66 -15.45
N ARG A 112 5.35 -16.85 -16.63
CA ARG A 112 6.24 -15.86 -17.27
C ARG A 112 5.60 -15.39 -18.55
N VAL A 113 5.53 -14.08 -18.70
CA VAL A 113 5.00 -13.41 -19.89
C VAL A 113 6.12 -12.58 -20.49
N THR A 114 6.36 -12.74 -21.79
CA THR A 114 7.28 -11.89 -22.55
C THR A 114 6.47 -11.11 -23.56
N ILE A 115 6.53 -9.78 -23.48
CA ILE A 115 5.78 -8.87 -24.33
C ILE A 115 6.76 -8.16 -25.24
N LYS A 116 6.49 -8.17 -26.55
CA LYS A 116 7.23 -7.38 -27.53
C LYS A 116 6.48 -6.08 -27.77
N VAL A 117 7.03 -4.98 -27.29
CA VAL A 117 6.45 -3.64 -27.44
C VAL A 117 7.25 -2.88 -28.49
N GLN A 118 6.55 -2.29 -29.46
CA GLN A 118 7.18 -1.38 -30.41
C GLN A 118 6.95 0.06 -29.93
N ASP A 119 8.04 0.82 -29.77
CA ASP A 119 7.93 2.23 -29.39
C ASP A 119 7.54 3.13 -30.57
N ILE A 120 7.32 4.42 -30.29
CA ILE A 120 6.97 5.43 -31.32
C ILE A 120 8.08 5.68 -32.34
N PHE A 121 9.30 5.19 -32.09
CA PHE A 121 10.47 5.28 -32.97
C PHE A 121 10.70 3.99 -33.77
N GLY A 122 9.83 2.99 -33.61
CA GLY A 122 9.88 1.72 -34.31
C GLY A 122 10.82 0.68 -33.71
N GLN A 123 11.43 0.95 -32.55
CA GLN A 123 12.30 -0.02 -31.85
C GLN A 123 11.45 -1.06 -31.13
N ILE A 124 11.84 -2.33 -31.22
CA ILE A 124 11.20 -3.43 -30.50
C ILE A 124 11.94 -3.62 -29.19
N GLN A 125 11.20 -3.51 -28.09
CA GLN A 125 11.66 -3.80 -26.73
C GLN A 125 10.94 -5.04 -26.22
N GLU A 126 11.64 -5.85 -25.43
CA GLU A 126 11.07 -6.99 -24.72
C GLU A 126 10.83 -6.59 -23.26
N GLU A 127 9.60 -6.78 -22.80
CA GLU A 127 9.21 -6.61 -21.40
C GLU A 127 8.85 -7.98 -20.82
N GLU A 128 9.24 -8.22 -19.56
CA GLU A 128 8.95 -9.46 -18.86
C GLU A 128 7.98 -9.22 -17.69
N GLY A 129 6.98 -10.08 -17.58
CA GLY A 129 6.07 -10.18 -16.44
C GLY A 129 6.25 -11.53 -15.75
N ILE A 130 6.31 -11.51 -14.41
CA ILE A 130 6.37 -12.73 -13.59
C ILE A 130 5.14 -12.76 -12.68
N GLY A 131 4.50 -13.92 -12.60
CA GLY A 131 3.34 -14.16 -11.75
C GLY A 131 3.26 -15.61 -11.27
N SER A 132 2.19 -15.91 -10.56
CA SER A 132 1.88 -17.25 -10.07
C SER A 132 0.43 -17.59 -10.39
N GLY A 133 0.17 -18.86 -10.63
CA GLY A 133 -1.17 -19.39 -10.90
C GLY A 133 -1.39 -20.72 -10.21
N VAL A 134 -2.63 -21.21 -10.28
CA VAL A 134 -3.02 -22.52 -9.78
C VAL A 134 -3.77 -23.25 -10.89
N ILE A 135 -3.44 -24.51 -11.11
CA ILE A 135 -4.15 -25.41 -12.02
C ILE A 135 -5.46 -25.81 -11.34
N TYR A 136 -6.58 -25.55 -12.00
CA TYR A 136 -7.93 -25.83 -11.54
C TYR A 136 -8.47 -27.17 -12.08
N THR A 137 -8.10 -27.56 -13.30
CA THR A 137 -8.54 -28.82 -13.93
C THR A 137 -7.40 -29.66 -14.50
N GLU A 138 -7.63 -30.97 -14.64
CA GLU A 138 -6.60 -31.94 -15.06
C GLU A 138 -6.07 -31.73 -16.49
N ASP A 139 -6.81 -31.01 -17.34
CA ASP A 139 -6.39 -30.60 -18.68
C ASP A 139 -5.45 -29.38 -18.70
N GLY A 140 -5.19 -28.79 -17.53
CA GLY A 140 -4.21 -27.73 -17.34
C GLY A 140 -4.78 -26.30 -17.37
N TYR A 141 -6.11 -26.13 -17.24
CA TYR A 141 -6.73 -24.82 -16.99
C TYR A 141 -6.64 -24.43 -15.52
#